data_AF-A0A967Q9L4-F1
#
_entry.id   AF-A0A967Q9L4-F1
#
_cell.length_a   1.000
_cell.length_b   1.000
_cell.length_c   1.000
_cell.angle_alpha   90.00
_cell.angle_beta   90.00
_cell.angle_gamma   90.00
#
_symmetry.space_group_name_H-M   'P 1'
#
loop_
_entity.id
_entity.type
_entity.pdbx_description
1 polymer ?
#
loop_
_entity_poly.entity_id
_entity_poly.type
_entity_poly.pdbx_seq_one_letter_code
_entity_poly.pdbx_strand_id
1 'polypeptide(L)'
;MRGLSTPSAMMIAPGIIGYNTSFQRRAYDPQRARELLAAAGYPNGFEVTMDCPNNRYVNDEAICQAVVGMLAKVGVKVNLLAQPKSIYFGKILAPKLDTSFY
;
A
#
# COMPACT_ATOMS: atom_id res chain seq x y z
N MET A 1 -10.72 10.28 -0.18
CA MET A 1 -11.19 10.58 1.20
C MET A 1 -11.90 11.93 1.39
N ARG A 2 -12.14 12.74 0.33
CA ARG A 2 -12.95 13.98 0.40
C ARG A 2 -12.51 14.97 1.51
N GLY A 3 -11.20 15.11 1.75
CA GLY A 3 -10.66 15.99 2.80
C GLY A 3 -10.77 15.47 4.23
N LEU A 4 -11.38 14.29 4.45
CA LEU A 4 -11.58 13.69 5.77
C LEU A 4 -10.43 12.77 6.21
N SER A 5 -9.22 13.01 5.69
CA SER A 5 -8.01 12.26 6.05
C SER A 5 -6.78 13.15 5.81
N THR A 6 -5.72 12.93 6.57
CA THR A 6 -4.43 13.59 6.38
C THR A 6 -3.38 12.59 5.89
N PRO A 7 -2.54 12.95 4.89
CA PRO A 7 -1.37 12.13 4.54
C PRO A 7 -0.43 12.02 5.75
N SER A 8 0.05 10.82 6.04
CA SER A 8 0.94 10.57 7.19
C SER A 8 2.36 10.20 6.77
N ALA A 9 3.32 10.55 7.62
CA ALA A 9 4.72 10.11 7.54
C ALA A 9 5.01 8.91 8.48
N MET A 10 4.06 8.55 9.35
CA MET A 10 4.22 7.50 10.35
C MET A 10 2.88 6.84 10.71
N MET A 11 2.92 5.74 11.46
CA MET A 11 1.71 5.01 11.88
C MET A 11 0.96 5.67 13.03
N ILE A 12 1.65 6.43 13.89
CA ILE A 12 1.06 7.06 15.07
C ILE A 12 0.40 8.37 14.63
N ALA A 13 -0.88 8.54 14.97
CA ALA A 13 -1.65 9.73 14.61
C ALA A 13 -1.28 10.94 15.50
N PRO A 14 -1.48 12.18 15.01
CA PRO A 14 -1.36 13.38 15.83
C PRO A 14 -2.24 13.29 17.10
N GLY A 15 -1.70 13.68 18.24
CA GLY A 15 -2.40 13.63 19.53
C GLY A 15 -2.28 12.31 20.30
N ILE A 16 -1.63 11.29 19.72
CA ILE A 16 -1.34 10.02 20.40
C ILE A 16 0.10 10.04 20.93
N ILE A 17 0.31 9.50 22.14
CA ILE A 17 1.65 9.34 22.74
C ILE A 17 2.57 8.60 21.76
N GLY A 18 3.75 9.16 21.53
CA GLY A 18 4.72 8.65 20.56
C GLY A 18 4.65 9.32 19.18
N TYR A 19 3.72 10.24 18.94
CA TYR A 19 3.75 11.06 17.73
C TYR A 19 5.04 11.91 17.67
N ASN A 20 5.77 11.82 16.55
CA ASN A 20 7.03 12.53 16.37
C ASN A 20 7.01 13.32 15.05
N THR A 21 7.16 14.65 15.18
CA THR A 21 7.12 15.60 14.07
C THR A 21 8.40 15.63 13.22
N SER A 22 9.48 14.95 13.65
CA SER A 22 10.71 14.86 12.86
C SER A 22 10.58 13.96 11.64
N PHE A 23 9.58 13.06 11.61
CA PHE A 23 9.33 12.20 10.46
C PHE A 23 8.68 12.98 9.32
N GLN A 24 9.35 13.01 8.17
CA GLN A 24 8.84 13.65 6.97
C GLN A 24 8.38 12.62 5.95
N ARG A 25 7.22 12.88 5.34
CA ARG A 25 6.68 12.03 4.27
C ARG A 25 7.59 12.18 3.04
N ARG A 26 7.90 11.06 2.40
CA ARG A 26 8.60 11.08 1.12
C ARG A 26 7.74 11.80 0.06
N ALA A 27 8.40 12.62 -0.77
CA ALA A 27 7.75 13.24 -1.91
C ALA A 27 7.25 12.18 -2.90
N TYR A 28 6.21 12.52 -3.67
CA TYR A 28 5.76 11.66 -4.75
C TYR A 28 6.69 11.84 -5.95
N ASP A 29 7.50 10.82 -6.23
CA ASP A 29 8.48 10.82 -7.32
C ASP A 29 8.54 9.45 -8.03
N PRO A 30 7.74 9.26 -9.09
CA PRO A 30 7.77 8.03 -9.88
C PRO A 30 9.09 7.78 -10.62
N GLN A 31 9.85 8.83 -10.94
CA GLN A 31 11.14 8.68 -11.61
C GLN A 31 12.14 8.05 -10.65
N ARG A 32 12.26 8.62 -9.45
CA ARG A 32 13.13 8.07 -8.42
C ARG A 32 12.72 6.66 -8.02
N ALA A 33 11.42 6.36 -7.99
CA ALA A 33 10.94 5.00 -7.74
C ALA A 33 11.40 3.99 -8.82
N ARG A 34 11.37 4.36 -10.11
CA ARG A 34 11.90 3.50 -11.19
C ARG A 34 13.42 3.29 -11.07
N GLU A 35 14.18 4.33 -10.73
CA GLU A 35 15.62 4.21 -10.48
C GLU A 35 15.93 3.23 -9.35
N LEU A 36 15.16 3.28 -8.25
CA LEU A 36 15.31 2.37 -7.13
C LEU A 36 14.97 0.93 -7.51
N LEU A 37 13.91 0.70 -8.30
CA LEU A 37 13.58 -0.63 -8.81
C LEU A 37 14.67 -1.19 -9.71
N ALA A 38 15.23 -0.38 -10.61
CA ALA A 38 16.35 -0.79 -11.46
C ALA A 38 17.59 -1.14 -10.64
N ALA A 39 17.94 -0.31 -9.64
CA ALA A 39 19.06 -0.57 -8.73
C ALA A 39 18.87 -1.85 -7.90
N ALA A 40 17.61 -2.22 -7.61
CA ALA A 40 17.25 -3.46 -6.94
C ALA A 40 17.21 -4.69 -7.87
N GLY A 41 17.53 -4.55 -9.16
CA GLY A 41 17.52 -5.65 -10.13
C GLY A 41 16.19 -5.86 -10.86
N TYR A 42 15.24 -4.94 -10.74
CA TYR A 42 13.93 -4.96 -11.39
C TYR A 42 13.73 -3.78 -12.37
N PRO A 43 14.60 -3.59 -13.37
CA PRO A 43 14.50 -2.45 -14.29
C PRO A 43 13.21 -2.44 -15.12
N ASN A 44 12.61 -3.61 -15.33
CA ASN A 44 11.34 -3.79 -16.04
C ASN A 44 10.16 -4.03 -15.07
N GLY A 45 10.37 -3.84 -13.77
CA GLY A 45 9.39 -4.17 -12.74
C GLY A 45 9.16 -5.67 -12.59
N PHE A 46 7.98 -6.02 -12.06
CA PHE A 46 7.56 -7.39 -11.76
C PHE A 46 6.04 -7.46 -11.57
N GLU A 47 5.51 -8.67 -11.47
CA GLU A 47 4.11 -8.93 -11.15
C GLU A 47 3.96 -9.43 -9.71
N VAL A 48 2.96 -8.93 -9.00
CA VAL A 48 2.70 -9.29 -7.60
C VAL A 48 1.21 -9.21 -7.27
N THR A 49 0.73 -10.06 -6.37
CA THR A 49 -0.67 -10.04 -5.90
C THR A 49 -0.82 -9.16 -4.67
N MET A 50 -1.84 -8.30 -4.65
CA MET A 50 -2.19 -7.48 -3.48
C MET A 50 -3.49 -7.98 -2.88
N ASP A 51 -3.44 -8.53 -1.67
CA ASP A 51 -4.65 -8.82 -0.90
C ASP A 51 -5.20 -7.50 -0.35
N CYS A 52 -6.49 -7.25 -0.53
CA CYS A 52 -7.12 -6.03 -0.04
C CYS A 52 -8.48 -6.38 0.58
N PRO A 53 -8.86 -5.82 1.74
CA PRO A 53 -10.22 -5.99 2.20
C PRO A 53 -11.17 -5.20 1.28
N ASN A 54 -12.36 -5.73 1.08
CA ASN A 54 -13.49 -4.95 0.60
C ASN A 54 -14.50 -4.80 1.73
N ASN A 55 -14.98 -3.57 1.94
CA ASN A 55 -16.03 -3.28 2.92
C ASN A 55 -15.65 -3.50 4.40
N ARG A 56 -14.36 -3.36 4.74
CA ARG A 56 -13.86 -3.32 6.13
C ARG A 56 -13.55 -1.90 6.60
N TYR A 57 -12.93 -1.11 5.74
CA TYR A 57 -12.51 0.26 6.01
C TYR A 57 -13.13 1.23 5.01
N VAL A 58 -13.13 2.52 5.35
CA VAL A 58 -13.66 3.56 4.49
C VAL A 58 -12.85 3.60 3.18
N ASN A 59 -13.51 3.25 2.07
CA ASN A 59 -12.94 3.21 0.71
C ASN A 59 -11.79 2.22 0.49
N ASP A 60 -11.67 1.15 1.27
CA ASP A 60 -10.56 0.19 1.14
C ASP A 60 -10.34 -0.28 -0.30
N GLU A 61 -11.37 -0.83 -0.95
CA GLU A 61 -11.25 -1.32 -2.32
C GLU A 61 -10.83 -0.21 -3.31
N ALA A 62 -11.42 0.97 -3.20
CA ALA A 62 -11.10 2.10 -4.08
C ALA A 62 -9.66 2.63 -3.84
N ILE A 63 -9.18 2.61 -2.60
CA ILE A 63 -7.79 2.95 -2.26
C ILE A 63 -6.84 1.93 -2.89
N CYS A 64 -7.13 0.63 -2.75
CA CYS A 64 -6.34 -0.43 -3.34
C CYS A 64 -6.31 -0.34 -4.87
N GLN A 65 -7.44 -0.07 -5.53
CA GLN A 65 -7.48 0.18 -6.98
C GLN A 65 -6.61 1.38 -7.39
N ALA A 66 -6.60 2.46 -6.59
CA ALA A 66 -5.71 3.58 -6.85
C ALA A 66 -4.22 3.19 -6.72
N VAL A 67 -3.88 2.35 -5.74
CA VAL A 67 -2.51 1.82 -5.55
C VAL A 67 -2.05 0.99 -6.75
N VAL A 68 -2.92 0.14 -7.31
CA VAL A 68 -2.64 -0.60 -8.56
C VAL A 68 -2.22 0.35 -9.67
N GLY A 69 -2.99 1.43 -9.91
CA GLY A 69 -2.67 2.43 -10.93
C GLY A 69 -1.38 3.20 -10.64
N MET A 70 -1.06 3.47 -9.36
CA MET A 70 0.19 4.14 -8.98
C MET A 70 1.42 3.26 -9.20
N LEU A 71 1.33 1.97 -8.85
CA LEU A 71 2.42 0.99 -9.02
C LEU A 71 2.66 0.64 -10.50
N ALA A 72 1.60 0.60 -11.31
CA ALA A 72 1.72 0.40 -12.75
C ALA A 72 2.59 1.47 -13.44
N LYS A 73 2.57 2.73 -12.95
CA LYS A 73 3.41 3.83 -13.49
C LYS A 73 4.92 3.61 -13.32
N VAL A 74 5.31 2.67 -12.47
CA VAL A 74 6.71 2.31 -12.23
C VAL A 74 7.03 0.88 -12.65
N GLY A 75 6.14 0.24 -13.43
CA GLY A 75 6.35 -1.09 -14.00
C GLY A 75 5.93 -2.25 -13.10
N VAL A 76 5.33 -1.99 -11.93
CA VAL A 76 4.84 -3.05 -11.04
C VAL A 76 3.40 -3.38 -11.42
N LYS A 77 3.18 -4.58 -11.96
CA LYS A 77 1.85 -5.10 -12.27
C LYS A 77 1.26 -5.72 -11.01
N VAL A 78 0.16 -5.15 -10.53
CA VAL A 78 -0.53 -5.64 -9.34
C VAL A 78 -1.78 -6.41 -9.71
N ASN A 79 -1.85 -7.67 -9.29
CA ASN A 79 -3.08 -8.46 -9.32
C ASN A 79 -3.87 -8.16 -8.05
N LEU A 80 -4.87 -7.28 -8.15
CA LEU A 80 -5.70 -6.90 -7.00
C LEU A 80 -6.65 -8.04 -6.62
N LEU A 81 -6.53 -8.50 -5.38
CA LEU A 81 -7.39 -9.50 -4.77
C LEU A 81 -8.22 -8.83 -3.65
N ALA A 82 -9.29 -8.16 -4.04
CA ALA A 82 -10.24 -7.54 -3.11
C ALA A 82 -11.22 -8.58 -2.55
N GLN A 83 -11.29 -8.72 -1.22
CA GLN A 83 -12.00 -9.82 -0.56
C GLN A 83 -12.71 -9.40 0.74
N PRO A 84 -13.79 -10.11 1.13
CA PRO A 84 -14.44 -9.84 2.41
C PRO A 84 -13.48 -9.98 3.60
N LYS A 85 -13.71 -9.17 4.63
CA LYS A 85 -12.97 -9.15 5.91
C LYS A 85 -12.59 -10.56 6.40
N SER A 86 -13.54 -11.50 6.43
CA SER A 86 -13.33 -12.84 6.99
C SER A 86 -12.26 -13.64 6.25
N ILE A 87 -12.21 -13.53 4.92
CA ILE A 87 -11.20 -14.21 4.09
C ILE A 87 -9.87 -13.46 4.19
N TYR A 88 -9.91 -12.14 4.00
CA TYR A 88 -8.70 -11.30 4.03
C TYR A 88 -7.90 -11.48 5.32
N PHE A 89 -8.53 -11.33 6.51
CA PHE A 89 -7.82 -11.49 7.78
C PHE A 89 -7.43 -12.94 8.07
N GLY A 90 -8.17 -13.92 7.54
CA GLY A 90 -7.77 -15.32 7.62
C GLY A 90 -6.43 -15.59 6.92
N LYS A 91 -6.15 -14.86 5.84
CA LYS A 91 -4.89 -14.94 5.08
C LYS A 91 -3.76 -14.13 5.72
N ILE A 92 -3.98 -12.83 5.96
CA ILE A 92 -2.91 -11.91 6.38
C ILE A 92 -2.50 -12.05 7.85
N LEU A 93 -3.32 -12.71 8.69
CA LEU A 93 -2.97 -13.03 10.08
C LEU A 93 -2.64 -14.51 10.28
N ALA A 94 -2.58 -15.31 9.21
CA ALA A 94 -2.15 -16.69 9.29
C ALA A 94 -0.71 -16.77 9.84
N PRO A 95 -0.34 -17.83 10.59
CA PRO A 95 1.01 -17.95 11.17
C PRO A 95 2.17 -17.81 10.19
N LYS A 96 1.94 -18.09 8.89
CA LYS A 96 2.95 -18.01 7.83
C LYS A 96 2.76 -16.83 6.87
N LEU A 97 1.75 -15.97 7.07
CA LEU A 97 1.30 -14.95 6.11
C LEU A 97 0.99 -15.54 4.73
N ASP A 98 -0.29 -15.82 4.46
CA ASP A 98 -0.71 -16.28 3.14
C ASP A 98 -1.00 -15.08 2.22
N THR A 99 0.02 -14.28 1.91
CA THR A 99 -0.12 -13.06 1.10
C THR A 99 1.23 -12.63 0.54
N SER A 100 1.24 -12.01 -0.65
CA SER A 100 2.47 -11.38 -1.15
C SER A 100 2.66 -10.00 -0.51
N PHE A 101 1.60 -9.19 -0.49
CA PHE A 101 1.48 -7.96 0.28
C PHE A 101 0.01 -7.52 0.36
N TYR A 102 -0.29 -6.60 1.27
CA TYR A 102 -1.62 -6.06 1.54
C TYR A 102 -1.58 -4.61 2.02
#